data_AF-A0A930BU86-F1
#
_entry.id   AF-A0A930BU86-F1
#
_cell.length_a   1.000
_cell.length_b   1.000
_cell.length_c   1.000
_cell.angle_alpha   90.00
_cell.angle_beta   90.00
_cell.angle_gamma   90.00
#
_symmetry.space_group_name_H-M   'P 1'
#
loop_
_entity.id
_entity.type
_entity.pdbx_description
1 polymer ?
#
loop_
_entity_poly.entity_id
_entity_poly.type
_entity_poly.pdbx_seq_one_letter_code
_entity_poly.pdbx_strand_id
1 'polypeptide(L)'
;IYQANIGQIRAADVVLANLNPFRGCEPDSGTCVEVGFALALGKPVIGYLAQPVTTVERVERWQGEALRRQDGRPVDRDGLCVEDFGLPLNLMLAVPVRLVAGGLAEALAALPGMAAELA
;
A
#
# COMPACT_ATOMS: atom_id res chain seq x y z
N ILE A 1 17.51 3.22 -15.77
CA ILE A 1 16.80 3.54 -14.51
C ILE A 1 16.09 2.31 -13.97
N TYR A 2 15.05 1.78 -14.63
CA TYR A 2 14.33 0.58 -14.18
C TYR A 2 15.23 -0.59 -13.72
N GLN A 3 16.18 -1.03 -14.55
CA GLN A 3 17.08 -2.13 -14.18
C GLN A 3 17.98 -1.82 -12.97
N ALA A 4 18.29 -0.54 -12.74
CA ALA A 4 19.04 -0.12 -11.56
C ALA A 4 18.18 -0.25 -10.28
N ASN A 5 16.91 0.16 -10.32
CA ASN A 5 15.99 -0.03 -9.19
C ASN A 5 15.77 -1.52 -8.90
N ILE A 6 15.57 -2.34 -9.93
CA ILE A 6 15.46 -3.79 -9.77
C ILE A 6 16.73 -4.38 -9.13
N GLY A 7 17.91 -3.91 -9.55
CA GLY A 7 19.19 -4.27 -8.93
C GLY A 7 19.24 -3.91 -7.44
N GLN A 8 18.78 -2.71 -7.06
CA GLN A 8 18.71 -2.29 -5.66
C GLN A 8 17.75 -3.15 -4.84
N ILE A 9 16.56 -3.47 -5.36
CA ILE A 9 15.60 -4.33 -4.66
C ILE A 9 16.17 -5.73 -4.44
N ARG A 10 16.85 -6.31 -5.46
CA ARG A 10 17.52 -7.61 -5.32
C ARG A 10 18.58 -7.61 -4.22
N ALA A 11 19.35 -6.53 -4.11
CA ALA A 11 20.41 -6.39 -3.13
C ALA A 11 19.93 -6.04 -1.72
N ALA A 12 18.74 -5.44 -1.57
CA ALA A 12 18.20 -5.00 -0.29
C ALA A 12 17.74 -6.17 0.60
N ASP A 13 17.93 -6.08 1.91
CA ASP A 13 17.39 -7.06 2.87
C ASP A 13 15.88 -6.85 3.12
N VAL A 14 15.43 -5.60 3.10
CA VAL A 14 14.05 -5.17 3.38
C VAL A 14 13.68 -4.01 2.45
N VAL A 15 12.41 -3.92 2.05
CA VAL A 15 11.88 -2.75 1.33
C VAL A 15 10.97 -1.93 2.24
N LEU A 16 11.26 -0.64 2.38
CA LEU A 16 10.36 0.33 3.01
C LEU A 16 9.65 1.13 1.91
N ALA A 17 8.34 0.95 1.79
CA ALA A 17 7.53 1.53 0.72
C ALA A 17 6.67 2.70 1.22
N ASN A 18 6.75 3.83 0.53
CA ASN A 18 5.81 4.93 0.72
C ASN A 18 4.49 4.60 0.03
N LEU A 19 3.45 4.28 0.78
CA LEU A 19 2.14 3.92 0.22
C LEU A 19 1.12 5.06 0.35
N ASN A 20 1.57 6.28 0.61
CA ASN A 20 0.70 7.45 0.62
C ASN A 20 0.07 7.70 -0.76
N PRO A 21 -1.14 8.29 -0.81
CA PRO A 21 -1.78 8.64 -2.06
C PRO A 21 -0.89 9.51 -2.95
N PHE A 22 -0.79 9.17 -4.23
CA PHE A 22 0.04 9.87 -5.19
C PHE A 22 -0.75 10.17 -6.46
N ARG A 23 -1.02 11.47 -6.71
CA ARG A 23 -1.81 11.94 -7.86
C ARG A 23 -3.20 11.27 -7.98
N GLY A 24 -3.81 10.99 -6.83
CA GLY A 24 -5.08 10.27 -6.73
C GLY A 24 -5.31 9.84 -5.28
N CYS A 25 -6.21 8.88 -5.10
CA CYS A 25 -6.44 8.22 -3.81
C CYS A 25 -5.58 6.97 -3.60
N GLU A 26 -4.94 6.45 -4.64
CA GLU A 26 -4.12 5.22 -4.60
C GLU A 26 -2.61 5.53 -4.47
N PRO A 27 -1.81 4.53 -4.04
CA PRO A 27 -0.35 4.64 -4.04
C PRO A 27 0.24 4.83 -5.44
N ASP A 28 1.49 5.27 -5.51
CA ASP A 28 2.23 5.35 -6.77
C ASP A 28 2.36 3.97 -7.43
N SER A 29 1.96 3.88 -8.70
CA SER A 29 2.03 2.64 -9.49
C SER A 29 3.45 2.07 -9.61
N GLY A 30 4.48 2.90 -9.65
CA GLY A 30 5.88 2.45 -9.66
C GLY A 30 6.24 1.74 -8.36
N THR A 31 5.89 2.35 -7.23
CA THR A 31 6.05 1.77 -5.90
C THR A 31 5.28 0.45 -5.77
N CYS A 32 4.05 0.35 -6.31
CA CYS A 32 3.29 -0.91 -6.34
C CYS A 32 4.03 -2.05 -7.07
N VAL A 33 4.68 -1.73 -8.20
CA VAL A 33 5.50 -2.70 -8.95
C VAL A 33 6.71 -3.14 -8.12
N GLU A 34 7.39 -2.21 -7.45
CA GLU A 34 8.56 -2.49 -6.62
C GLU A 34 8.20 -3.35 -5.39
N VAL A 35 7.06 -3.07 -4.75
CA VAL A 35 6.50 -3.88 -3.66
C VAL A 35 6.18 -5.29 -4.14
N GLY A 36 5.44 -5.43 -5.24
CA GLY A 36 5.11 -6.75 -5.80
C GLY A 36 6.36 -7.56 -6.15
N PHE A 37 7.38 -6.91 -6.70
CA PHE A 37 8.66 -7.54 -7.01
C PHE A 37 9.42 -7.99 -5.76
N ALA A 38 9.47 -7.17 -4.71
CA ALA A 38 10.09 -7.53 -3.44
C ALA A 38 9.40 -8.74 -2.79
N LEU A 39 8.06 -8.74 -2.75
CA LEU A 39 7.26 -9.85 -2.23
C LEU A 39 7.51 -11.14 -3.03
N ALA A 40 7.61 -11.06 -4.35
CA ALA A 40 7.93 -12.21 -5.19
C ALA A 40 9.33 -12.79 -4.95
N LEU A 41 10.28 -11.99 -4.46
CA LEU A 41 11.60 -12.44 -4.02
C LEU A 41 11.62 -12.97 -2.58
N GLY A 42 10.48 -13.02 -1.89
CA GLY A 42 10.39 -13.36 -0.48
C GLY A 42 11.01 -12.31 0.43
N LYS A 43 11.24 -11.08 -0.06
CA LYS A 43 11.77 -9.99 0.75
C LYS A 43 10.64 -9.39 1.58
N PRO A 44 10.87 -9.14 2.87
CA PRO A 44 9.87 -8.47 3.68
C PRO A 44 9.71 -7.01 3.24
N VAL A 45 8.48 -6.53 3.35
CA VAL A 45 8.09 -5.16 2.97
C VAL A 45 7.38 -4.50 4.14
N ILE A 46 7.85 -3.30 4.51
CA ILE A 46 7.16 -2.40 5.43
C ILE A 46 6.59 -1.25 4.60
N GLY A 47 5.27 -1.11 4.59
CA GLY A 47 4.59 0.00 3.93
C GLY A 47 4.20 1.06 4.96
N TYR A 48 4.46 2.33 4.69
CA TYR A 48 3.99 3.42 5.56
C TYR A 48 2.93 4.28 4.89
N LEU A 49 1.95 4.68 5.69
CA LEU A 49 0.78 5.43 5.27
C LEU A 49 0.40 6.42 6.37
N ALA A 50 0.36 7.71 6.05
CA ALA A 50 0.10 8.76 7.04
C ALA A 50 -1.31 8.69 7.63
N GLN A 51 -2.29 8.28 6.82
CA GLN A 51 -3.69 8.15 7.23
C GLN A 51 -4.23 6.80 6.77
N PRO A 52 -4.23 5.75 7.63
CA PRO A 52 -4.72 4.41 7.30
C PRO A 52 -6.24 4.29 7.44
N VAL A 53 -6.99 5.19 6.79
CA VAL A 53 -8.44 5.06 6.61
C VAL A 53 -8.76 4.00 5.56
N THR A 54 -9.98 3.45 5.58
CA THR A 54 -10.41 2.42 4.62
C THR A 54 -10.39 2.93 3.19
N THR A 55 -10.29 2.04 2.20
CA THR A 55 -10.37 2.39 0.77
C THR A 55 -11.68 3.12 0.46
N VAL A 56 -12.81 2.67 1.02
CA VAL A 56 -14.11 3.37 0.91
C VAL A 56 -14.00 4.81 1.37
N GLU A 57 -13.58 5.04 2.61
CA GLU A 57 -13.47 6.38 3.17
C GLU A 57 -12.47 7.26 2.37
N ARG A 58 -11.39 6.66 1.89
CA ARG A 58 -10.38 7.36 1.09
C ARG A 58 -10.94 7.82 -0.25
N VAL A 59 -11.66 6.95 -0.95
CA VAL A 59 -12.29 7.30 -2.23
C VAL A 59 -13.35 8.37 -2.01
N GLU A 60 -14.21 8.26 -0.99
CA GLU A 60 -15.21 9.28 -0.66
C GLU A 60 -14.59 10.66 -0.42
N ARG A 61 -13.51 10.71 0.38
CA ARG A 61 -12.76 11.96 0.62
C ARG A 61 -12.14 12.53 -0.66
N TRP A 62 -11.57 11.67 -1.50
CA TRP A 62 -10.96 12.10 -2.76
C TRP A 62 -11.99 12.61 -3.75
N GLN A 63 -13.15 11.94 -3.85
CA GLN A 63 -14.19 12.31 -4.78
C GLN A 63 -15.12 13.43 -4.29
N GLY A 64 -15.17 13.66 -2.98
CA GLY A 64 -16.00 14.70 -2.35
C GLY A 64 -17.48 14.33 -2.19
N GLU A 65 -17.85 13.07 -2.39
CA GLU A 65 -19.21 12.55 -2.27
C GLU A 65 -19.18 11.10 -1.76
N ALA A 66 -20.25 10.65 -1.10
CA ALA A 66 -20.38 9.27 -0.63
C ALA A 66 -20.39 8.27 -1.79
N LEU A 67 -19.89 7.04 -1.57
CA LEU A 67 -19.95 6.00 -2.60
C LEU A 67 -21.41 5.63 -2.89
N ARG A 68 -21.70 5.39 -4.17
CA ARG A 68 -23.00 4.85 -4.57
C ARG A 68 -22.98 3.35 -4.36
N ARG A 69 -24.17 2.72 -4.32
CA ARG A 69 -24.28 1.26 -4.36
C ARG A 69 -24.85 0.81 -5.70
N GLN A 70 -24.16 -0.13 -6.34
CA GLN A 70 -24.61 -0.82 -7.54
C GLN A 70 -24.47 -2.33 -7.30
N ASP A 71 -25.58 -3.07 -7.46
CA ASP A 71 -25.63 -4.51 -7.20
C ASP A 71 -25.07 -4.92 -5.82
N GLY A 72 -25.35 -4.09 -4.80
CA GLY A 72 -24.89 -4.28 -3.43
C GLY A 72 -23.43 -3.86 -3.16
N ARG A 73 -22.66 -3.51 -4.19
CA ARG A 73 -21.24 -3.12 -4.09
C ARG A 73 -21.07 -1.60 -4.10
N PRO A 74 -20.10 -1.06 -3.36
CA PRO A 74 -19.76 0.34 -3.47
C PRO A 74 -19.09 0.64 -4.82
N VAL A 75 -19.53 1.71 -5.46
CA VAL A 75 -18.94 2.23 -6.69
C VAL A 75 -18.63 3.71 -6.56
N ASP A 76 -17.57 4.16 -7.22
CA ASP A 76 -17.18 5.57 -7.29
C ASP A 76 -18.10 6.37 -8.23
N ARG A 77 -17.79 7.67 -8.40
CA ARG A 77 -18.54 8.58 -9.28
C ARG A 77 -18.63 8.13 -10.74
N ASP A 78 -17.66 7.32 -11.18
CA ASP A 78 -17.52 6.82 -12.55
C ASP A 78 -18.11 5.41 -12.72
N GLY A 79 -18.68 4.84 -11.64
CA GLY A 79 -19.28 3.51 -11.64
C GLY A 79 -18.27 2.37 -11.50
N LEU A 80 -17.02 2.67 -11.10
CA LEU A 80 -16.00 1.66 -10.85
C LEU A 80 -16.13 1.10 -9.43
N CYS A 81 -16.00 -0.21 -9.30
CA CYS A 81 -16.10 -0.89 -8.01
C CYS A 81 -14.97 -0.47 -7.08
N VAL A 82 -15.31 -0.16 -5.83
CA VAL A 82 -14.35 0.14 -4.75
C VAL A 82 -14.26 -1.08 -3.82
N GLU A 83 -13.05 -1.44 -3.40
CA GLU A 83 -12.85 -2.52 -2.44
C GLU A 83 -13.39 -2.12 -1.05
N ASP A 84 -14.27 -2.95 -0.48
CA ASP A 84 -14.91 -2.74 0.83
C ASP A 84 -14.54 -3.86 1.81
N PHE A 85 -13.24 -4.10 1.94
CA PHE A 85 -12.68 -5.11 2.86
C PHE A 85 -12.31 -4.53 4.22
N GLY A 86 -12.62 -3.25 4.47
CA GLY A 86 -12.12 -2.51 5.65
C GLY A 86 -10.61 -2.27 5.63
N LEU A 87 -9.93 -2.52 4.51
CA LEU A 87 -8.49 -2.34 4.33
C LEU A 87 -8.18 -0.91 3.86
N PRO A 88 -6.98 -0.37 4.16
CA PRO A 88 -6.65 1.01 3.85
C PRO A 88 -6.14 1.26 2.43
N LEU A 89 -5.82 0.19 1.70
CA LEU A 89 -5.26 0.14 0.35
C LEU A 89 -5.84 -1.08 -0.38
N ASN A 90 -5.55 -1.19 -1.68
CA ASN A 90 -5.80 -2.42 -2.44
C ASN A 90 -5.31 -3.67 -1.68
N LEU A 91 -6.11 -4.75 -1.68
CA LEU A 91 -5.81 -5.98 -0.95
C LEU A 91 -4.43 -6.58 -1.27
N MET A 92 -3.93 -6.40 -2.50
CA MET A 92 -2.62 -6.92 -2.94
C MET A 92 -1.45 -6.24 -2.23
N LEU A 93 -1.69 -5.06 -1.62
CA LEU A 93 -0.74 -4.36 -0.77
C LEU A 93 -1.09 -4.53 0.70
N ALA A 94 -2.35 -4.30 1.08
CA ALA A 94 -2.76 -4.24 2.48
C ALA A 94 -2.66 -5.57 3.23
N VAL A 95 -2.74 -6.70 2.54
CA VAL A 95 -2.66 -8.04 3.15
C VAL A 95 -1.21 -8.51 3.35
N PRO A 96 -0.33 -8.50 2.33
CA PRO A 96 1.03 -9.06 2.49
C PRO A 96 2.04 -8.07 3.09
N VAL A 97 1.79 -6.76 3.02
CA VAL A 97 2.73 -5.74 3.52
C VAL A 97 2.45 -5.43 4.98
N ARG A 98 3.51 -5.36 5.80
CA ARG A 98 3.40 -4.84 7.16
C ARG A 98 3.16 -3.33 7.11
N LEU A 99 1.90 -2.92 7.29
CA LEU A 99 1.53 -1.51 7.26
C LEU A 99 1.81 -0.80 8.59
N VAL A 100 2.41 0.38 8.50
CA VAL A 100 2.71 1.26 9.63
C VAL A 100 2.02 2.61 9.41
N ALA A 101 1.31 3.08 10.42
CA ALA A 101 0.74 4.43 10.43
C ALA A 101 1.86 5.46 10.67
N GLY A 102 1.93 6.50 9.84
CA GLY A 102 2.93 7.55 9.95
C GLY A 102 3.81 7.67 8.70
N GLY A 103 5.08 8.00 8.91
CA GLY A 103 6.06 8.22 7.86
C GLY A 103 7.24 7.24 7.92
N LEU A 104 8.34 7.65 7.28
CA LEU A 104 9.55 6.85 7.20
C LEU A 104 10.16 6.55 8.58
N ALA A 105 10.05 7.47 9.55
CA ALA A 105 10.60 7.27 10.89
C ALA A 105 9.93 6.10 11.60
N GLU A 106 8.60 6.00 11.54
CA GLU A 106 7.84 4.91 12.12
C GLU A 106 8.12 3.58 11.40
N ALA A 107 8.28 3.63 10.07
CA ALA A 107 8.67 2.45 9.29
C ALA A 107 10.06 1.92 9.69
N LEU A 108 11.03 2.81 9.89
CA LEU A 108 12.37 2.45 10.37
C LEU A 108 12.33 1.87 11.78
N ALA A 109 11.51 2.44 12.68
CA ALA A 109 11.33 1.94 14.03
C ALA A 109 10.70 0.54 14.08
N ALA A 110 9.98 0.12 13.03
CA ALA A 110 9.39 -1.21 12.93
C ALA A 110 10.37 -2.31 12.46
N LEU A 111 11.56 -1.95 11.95
CA LEU A 111 12.56 -2.91 11.45
C LEU A 111 13.05 -3.94 12.49
N PRO A 112 13.38 -3.58 13.75
CA PRO A 112 13.88 -4.55 14.74
C PRO A 112 12.88 -5.68 15.02
N GLY A 113 11.59 -5.43 14.82
CA GLY A 113 10.52 -6.41 14.98
C GLY A 113 10.36 -7.39 13.82
N MET A 114 11.26 -7.40 12.82
CA MET A 114 11.24 -8.37 11.70
C MET A 114 12.37 -9.40 11.79
N ALA A 115 13.52 -9.07 12.38
CA ALA A 115 14.64 -10.01 12.51
C ALA A 115 14.30 -11.22 13.40
N ALA A 116 13.30 -11.09 14.29
CA ALA A 116 12.84 -12.15 15.18
C ALA A 116 11.86 -13.13 14.53
N GLU A 117 11.25 -12.80 13.38
CA GLU A 117 10.33 -13.69 12.65
C GLU A 117 11.04 -14.49 11.54
N LEU A 118 12.29 -14.14 11.23
CA LEU A 118 13.14 -14.77 10.22
C LEU A 118 14.20 -15.71 10.82
N ALA A 119 14.25 -15.85 12.15
CA ALA A 119 15.15 -16.72 12.90
C ALA A 119 14.37 -17.90 13.52
#